data_AF-M3SE14-F1
#
_entry.id   AF-M3SE14-F1
#
_cell.length_a   1.000
_cell.length_b   1.000
_cell.length_c   1.000
_cell.angle_alpha   90.00
_cell.angle_beta   90.00
_cell.angle_gamma   90.00
#
_symmetry.space_group_name_H-M   'P 1'
#
loop_
_entity.id
_entity.type
_entity.pdbx_description
1 polymer ?
#
loop_
_entity_poly.entity_id
_entity_poly.type
_entity_poly.pdbx_seq_one_letter_code
_entity_poly.pdbx_strand_id
1 'polypeptide(L)'
;MRSRSRSIPVESINLSNSYRNSLLIVSDPQTVPLPAVEVQQKTISQEDRVLTCSMLFSGPNGKPNLKILKEHLRRQGRLENYAAVKLIRQAADIFRSEKNILEVDAPAIIVGDIHGQFYDMLNFMDLLGSPEDNKFVFLGDYVDRGDFSTEVVFYLFALKICYPNNIKMLRGNHESRLMCEYMTFLLECHSKYNIKIYDEFVSCFDCLPLCALINQNVNGRILCMHGGLSPSVGLLEDIMKINRFTEPPSEGSLCDLLWSDPVSEWDPDSPEWFGVSRKEWEEITFKPNKQRKTSYFYGKKAVNRFLAANDLFCIVRAHQVQDNGFKDHKYFNPSRHLSEVFTIFSAPNYCDYYKNYGAVMKITTRPFDIKTFVWKQHPVVLEDFQDGMSYSLDYLMEGIITILQELIVGIKDDKNIGDEPESDLLAEKSKKLFAKSSKLQERREKLLAVNDKDYHKNMSLFERACMLDEVNESCPTPEMITRKFQHHPGALRKGMSSPALLQKQQQETQPRPLSGGPGGQLKPTKEKGGLIFLKKS
;
A
#
# COMPACT_ATOMS: atom_id res chain seq x y z
N MET A 1 -15.18 61.88 29.56
CA MET A 1 -15.08 60.49 30.01
C MET A 1 -14.22 59.71 29.04
N ARG A 2 -12.96 59.44 29.40
CA ARG A 2 -12.04 58.53 28.69
C ARG A 2 -11.69 57.43 29.70
N SER A 3 -11.96 56.17 29.40
CA SER A 3 -11.45 55.04 30.21
C SER A 3 -10.73 54.04 29.33
N ARG A 4 -9.49 53.76 29.75
CA ARG A 4 -8.44 52.99 29.09
C ARG A 4 -8.78 51.49 29.03
N SER A 5 -8.54 50.86 27.89
CA SER A 5 -8.38 49.41 27.77
C SER A 5 -6.99 49.02 28.32
N ARG A 6 -6.95 48.05 29.25
CA ARG A 6 -5.74 47.37 29.68
C ARG A 6 -5.75 45.97 29.08
N SER A 7 -4.73 45.67 28.30
CA SER A 7 -4.36 44.33 27.84
C SER A 7 -3.99 43.43 29.02
N ILE A 8 -4.41 42.17 28.96
CA ILE A 8 -3.99 41.11 29.89
C ILE A 8 -2.75 40.42 29.26
N PRO A 9 -1.68 40.13 30.02
CA PRO A 9 -0.45 39.55 29.46
C PRO A 9 -0.63 38.07 29.13
N VAL A 10 -0.05 37.65 28.01
CA VAL A 10 0.14 36.25 27.63
C VAL A 10 1.29 35.69 28.46
N GLU A 11 1.00 34.80 29.40
CA GLU A 11 2.04 33.97 30.02
C GLU A 11 2.49 32.90 29.03
N SER A 12 3.76 32.99 28.64
CA SER A 12 4.46 32.00 27.84
C SER A 12 4.69 30.75 28.71
N ILE A 13 4.01 29.66 28.40
CA ILE A 13 4.25 28.38 29.05
C ILE A 13 5.53 27.78 28.47
N ASN A 14 6.54 27.70 29.32
CA ASN A 14 7.87 27.21 29.03
C ASN A 14 7.86 25.68 28.89
N LEU A 15 7.84 25.17 27.66
CA LEU A 15 7.95 23.75 27.34
C LEU A 15 9.43 23.32 27.41
N SER A 16 9.94 23.02 28.60
CA SER A 16 11.16 22.21 28.70
C SER A 16 11.25 21.44 30.02
N ASN A 17 11.74 20.20 29.89
CA ASN A 17 12.21 19.27 30.93
C ASN A 17 11.19 18.24 31.47
N SER A 18 10.90 17.22 30.65
CA SER A 18 11.05 15.81 31.05
C SER A 18 10.87 14.89 29.83
N TYR A 19 11.70 13.84 29.72
CA TYR A 19 11.81 12.86 28.62
C TYR A 19 12.57 13.30 27.35
N ARG A 20 13.87 13.55 27.51
CA ARG A 20 14.87 13.38 26.44
C ARG A 20 15.63 12.08 26.70
N ASN A 21 15.30 11.03 25.95
CA ASN A 21 16.28 10.12 25.35
C ASN A 21 15.57 9.17 24.37
N SER A 22 16.23 8.94 23.23
CA SER A 22 15.95 7.96 22.16
C SER A 22 14.75 8.16 21.21
N LEU A 23 14.49 9.39 20.81
CA LEU A 23 14.03 9.69 19.45
C LEU A 23 14.94 10.84 18.98
N LEU A 24 15.39 10.83 17.72
CA LEU A 24 15.75 12.09 17.08
C LEU A 24 14.43 12.86 16.87
N ILE A 25 13.92 13.43 17.97
CA ILE A 25 12.74 14.29 18.01
C ILE A 25 13.24 15.64 17.53
N VAL A 26 13.11 15.91 16.23
CA VAL A 26 13.55 17.19 15.68
C VAL A 26 12.31 18.08 15.54
N SER A 27 12.32 19.21 16.26
CA SER A 27 11.28 20.23 16.20
C SER A 27 11.46 21.23 15.04
N ASP A 28 12.54 21.10 14.26
CA ASP A 28 12.86 21.93 13.09
C ASP A 28 13.52 21.08 11.96
N PRO A 29 12.82 20.83 10.84
CA PRO A 29 13.21 19.84 9.83
C PRO A 29 14.32 20.25 8.84
N GLN A 30 14.89 21.46 8.90
CA GLN A 30 15.87 21.93 7.89
C GLN A 30 17.36 21.88 8.30
N THR A 31 17.72 21.43 9.51
CA THR A 31 19.10 21.62 10.02
C THR A 31 19.84 20.34 10.42
N VAL A 32 19.44 19.14 10.01
CA VAL A 32 20.18 17.91 10.35
C VAL A 32 20.90 17.34 9.13
N PRO A 33 22.25 17.32 9.12
CA PRO A 33 23.00 16.56 8.13
C PRO A 33 22.69 15.07 8.29
N LEU A 34 22.53 14.36 7.18
CA LEU A 34 22.50 12.89 7.16
C LEU A 34 23.68 12.37 8.02
N PRO A 35 23.45 11.49 9.00
CA PRO A 35 24.55 10.98 9.80
C PRO A 35 25.48 10.17 8.90
N ALA A 36 26.65 10.75 8.59
CA ALA A 36 27.80 10.03 8.06
C ALA A 36 28.41 9.22 9.21
N VAL A 37 27.73 8.16 9.61
CA VAL A 37 28.28 7.18 10.54
C VAL A 37 28.20 5.84 9.85
N GLU A 38 29.34 5.36 9.37
CA GLU A 38 29.57 3.94 9.11
C GLU A 38 29.43 3.19 10.44
N VAL A 39 28.18 2.89 10.82
CA VAL A 39 27.94 1.92 11.89
C VAL A 39 28.27 0.57 11.28
N GLN A 40 29.36 -0.05 11.72
CA GLN A 40 29.57 -1.48 11.55
C GLN A 40 28.42 -2.22 12.24
N GLN A 41 27.29 -2.38 11.56
CA GLN A 41 26.20 -3.21 12.03
C GLN A 41 26.71 -4.64 12.05
N LYS A 42 26.75 -5.27 13.23
CA LYS A 42 26.87 -6.73 13.33
C LYS A 42 25.77 -7.32 12.46
N THR A 43 26.17 -8.01 11.39
CA THR A 43 25.25 -8.70 10.49
C THR A 43 24.41 -9.65 11.34
N ILE A 44 23.11 -9.35 11.49
CA ILE A 44 22.19 -10.23 12.19
C ILE A 44 22.12 -11.52 11.39
N SER A 45 22.51 -12.64 12.00
CA SER A 45 22.45 -13.92 11.31
C SER A 45 20.99 -14.29 11.04
N GLN A 46 20.74 -14.66 9.77
CA GLN A 46 19.45 -15.18 9.34
C GLN A 46 19.06 -16.40 10.20
N GLU A 47 17.77 -16.54 10.47
CA GLU A 47 17.24 -17.72 11.17
C GLU A 47 16.79 -18.77 10.16
N ASP A 48 17.56 -19.86 10.09
CA ASP A 48 17.31 -20.96 9.15
C ASP A 48 16.21 -21.92 9.63
N ARG A 49 15.90 -21.91 10.93
CA ARG A 49 14.86 -22.79 11.48
C ARG A 49 13.48 -22.20 11.23
N VAL A 50 12.52 -23.10 11.08
CA VAL A 50 11.11 -22.75 10.96
C VAL A 50 10.49 -22.66 12.35
N LEU A 51 9.71 -21.61 12.62
CA LEU A 51 8.99 -21.47 13.89
C LEU A 51 7.77 -22.38 13.90
N THR A 52 7.81 -23.41 14.75
CA THR A 52 6.73 -24.41 14.85
C THR A 52 5.48 -23.84 15.50
N CYS A 53 4.35 -24.50 15.26
CA CYS A 53 3.08 -24.13 15.89
C CYS A 53 3.14 -24.17 17.44
N SER A 54 3.83 -25.15 18.04
CA SER A 54 3.97 -25.23 19.49
C SER A 54 4.78 -24.07 20.08
N MET A 55 5.83 -23.62 19.38
CA MET A 55 6.63 -22.47 19.81
C MET A 55 5.87 -21.16 19.61
N LEU A 56 5.22 -20.99 18.46
CA LEU A 56 4.43 -19.78 18.17
C LEU A 56 3.30 -19.61 19.19
N PHE A 57 2.54 -20.65 19.51
CA PHE A 57 1.42 -20.59 20.44
C PHE A 57 1.78 -20.97 21.88
N SER A 58 3.04 -20.76 22.28
CA SER A 58 3.54 -20.98 23.65
C SER A 58 3.16 -19.86 24.63
N GLY A 59 2.46 -18.83 24.17
CA GLY A 59 2.03 -17.70 24.99
C GLY A 59 0.88 -18.06 25.97
N PRO A 60 0.54 -17.13 26.88
CA PRO A 60 -0.53 -17.34 27.85
C PRO A 60 -1.86 -17.72 27.18
N ASN A 61 -2.57 -18.70 27.74
CA ASN A 61 -3.85 -19.20 27.24
C ASN A 61 -3.80 -19.70 25.77
N GLY A 62 -2.63 -20.16 25.31
CA GLY A 62 -2.45 -20.65 23.94
C GLY A 62 -2.45 -19.54 22.89
N LYS A 63 -2.26 -18.28 23.30
CA LYS A 63 -2.07 -17.13 22.40
C LYS A 63 -0.67 -17.15 21.76
N PRO A 64 -0.48 -16.43 20.64
CA PRO A 64 0.84 -16.22 20.06
C PRO A 64 1.84 -15.61 21.06
N ASN A 65 3.05 -16.16 21.10
CA ASN A 65 4.17 -15.62 21.85
C ASN A 65 4.84 -14.51 21.03
N LEU A 66 4.41 -13.27 21.29
CA LEU A 66 4.85 -12.08 20.55
C LEU A 66 6.37 -11.87 20.57
N LYS A 67 7.03 -12.18 21.69
CA LYS A 67 8.47 -12.00 21.83
C LYS A 67 9.24 -12.96 20.91
N ILE A 68 8.86 -14.24 20.90
CA ILE A 68 9.47 -15.25 20.03
C ILE A 68 9.19 -14.90 18.57
N LEU A 69 7.94 -14.57 18.24
CA LEU A 69 7.55 -14.23 16.87
C LEU A 69 8.32 -13.01 16.36
N LYS A 70 8.36 -11.91 17.12
CA LYS A 70 9.07 -10.69 16.75
C LYS A 70 10.55 -10.96 16.45
N GLU A 71 11.24 -11.66 17.34
CA GLU A 71 12.66 -11.93 17.18
C GLU A 71 12.94 -12.86 15.99
N HIS A 72 12.08 -13.85 15.79
CA HIS A 72 12.17 -14.80 14.67
C HIS A 72 12.03 -14.08 13.32
N LEU A 73 10.97 -13.28 13.16
CA LEU A 73 10.72 -12.53 11.92
C LEU A 73 11.78 -11.45 11.67
N ARG A 74 12.28 -10.79 12.73
CA ARG A 74 13.39 -9.80 12.63
C ARG A 74 14.67 -10.42 12.08
N ARG A 75 14.86 -11.72 12.26
CA ARG A 75 15.97 -12.50 11.72
C ARG A 75 15.63 -13.18 10.39
N GLN A 76 14.58 -12.72 9.70
CA GLN A 76 14.07 -13.28 8.45
C GLN A 76 13.65 -14.76 8.57
N GLY A 77 13.36 -15.22 9.79
CA GLY A 77 12.90 -16.57 10.05
C GLY A 77 11.46 -16.76 9.58
N ARG A 78 11.15 -17.97 9.12
CA ARG A 78 9.82 -18.31 8.56
C ARG A 78 8.97 -19.11 9.54
N LEU A 79 7.65 -19.01 9.39
CA LEU A 79 6.71 -19.84 10.14
C LEU A 79 6.50 -21.21 9.49
N GLU A 80 6.15 -22.21 10.29
CA GLU A 80 5.64 -23.46 9.76
C GLU A 80 4.31 -23.19 9.06
N ASN A 81 4.07 -23.79 7.87
CA ASN A 81 2.84 -23.54 7.11
C ASN A 81 1.58 -23.78 7.97
N TYR A 82 1.55 -24.83 8.78
CA TYR A 82 0.44 -25.09 9.70
C TYR A 82 0.27 -23.97 10.75
N ALA A 83 1.38 -23.47 11.31
CA ALA A 83 1.37 -22.36 12.26
C ALA A 83 0.87 -21.06 11.62
N ALA A 84 1.32 -20.76 10.39
CA ALA A 84 0.88 -19.61 9.59
C ALA A 84 -0.63 -19.65 9.33
N VAL A 85 -1.16 -20.77 8.81
CA VAL A 85 -2.60 -20.94 8.56
C VAL A 85 -3.41 -20.76 9.84
N LYS A 86 -2.96 -21.38 10.95
CA LYS A 86 -3.64 -21.25 12.24
C LYS A 86 -3.69 -19.80 12.71
N LEU A 87 -2.59 -19.06 12.58
CA LEU A 87 -2.50 -17.66 12.96
C LEU A 87 -3.45 -16.78 12.11
N ILE A 88 -3.42 -16.95 10.79
CA ILE A 88 -4.29 -16.21 9.86
C ILE A 88 -5.76 -16.46 10.17
N ARG A 89 -6.17 -17.72 10.35
CA ARG A 89 -7.57 -18.07 10.63
C ARG A 89 -8.06 -17.52 11.97
N GLN A 90 -7.23 -17.57 13.02
CA GLN A 90 -7.59 -16.97 14.31
C GLN A 90 -7.80 -15.46 14.21
N ALA A 91 -6.97 -14.75 13.44
CA ALA A 91 -7.18 -13.32 13.19
C ALA A 91 -8.45 -13.07 12.36
N ALA A 92 -8.68 -13.87 11.31
CA ALA A 92 -9.87 -13.80 10.46
C ALA A 92 -11.17 -13.97 11.27
N ASP A 93 -11.20 -14.89 12.24
CA ASP A 93 -12.35 -15.10 13.12
C ASP A 93 -12.67 -13.85 13.97
N ILE A 94 -11.64 -13.17 14.47
CA ILE A 94 -11.82 -11.90 15.18
C ILE A 94 -12.38 -10.84 14.23
N PHE A 95 -11.74 -10.63 13.07
CA PHE A 95 -12.19 -9.62 12.10
C PHE A 95 -13.62 -9.86 11.61
N ARG A 96 -14.01 -11.13 11.40
CA ARG A 96 -15.37 -11.49 10.97
C ARG A 96 -16.43 -11.13 12.01
N SER A 97 -16.08 -11.16 13.29
CA SER A 97 -16.97 -10.75 14.39
C SER A 97 -17.06 -9.22 14.55
N GLU A 98 -16.10 -8.47 14.00
CA GLU A 98 -16.08 -7.02 14.09
C GLU A 98 -17.04 -6.35 13.08
N LYS A 99 -17.50 -5.14 13.42
CA LYS A 99 -18.38 -4.32 12.57
C LYS A 99 -17.58 -3.65 11.44
N ASN A 100 -18.26 -3.12 10.43
CA ASN A 100 -17.61 -2.32 9.38
C ASN A 100 -16.95 -1.05 9.95
N ILE A 101 -17.57 -0.43 10.96
CA ILE A 101 -17.02 0.69 11.73
C ILE A 101 -16.63 0.19 13.12
N LEU A 102 -15.36 0.31 13.45
CA LEU A 102 -14.80 -0.02 14.77
C LEU A 102 -14.95 1.17 15.71
N GLU A 103 -15.44 0.95 16.92
CA GLU A 103 -15.50 2.00 17.94
C GLU A 103 -14.22 2.00 18.78
N VAL A 104 -13.60 3.17 18.97
CA VAL A 104 -12.37 3.33 19.73
C VAL A 104 -12.44 4.62 20.57
N ASP A 105 -12.25 4.53 21.88
CA ASP A 105 -12.13 5.75 22.70
C ASP A 105 -10.70 6.29 22.67
N ALA A 106 -10.54 7.61 22.59
CA ALA A 106 -9.26 8.27 22.81
C ALA A 106 -8.70 7.93 24.22
N PRO A 107 -7.36 7.83 24.40
CA PRO A 107 -6.33 8.05 23.40
C PRO A 107 -6.16 6.88 22.42
N ALA A 108 -5.85 7.20 21.17
CA ALA A 108 -5.54 6.23 20.12
C ALA A 108 -4.38 6.72 19.24
N ILE A 109 -3.58 5.79 18.74
CA ILE A 109 -2.47 6.05 17.83
C ILE A 109 -2.87 5.55 16.45
N ILE A 110 -2.94 6.48 15.50
CA ILE A 110 -3.32 6.23 14.11
C ILE A 110 -2.05 6.01 13.30
N VAL A 111 -2.01 4.90 12.57
CA VAL A 111 -0.90 4.46 11.73
C VAL A 111 -1.43 4.33 10.30
N GLY A 112 -0.77 5.01 9.35
CA GLY A 112 -1.07 4.92 7.93
C GLY A 112 -0.43 3.70 7.28
N ASP A 113 -0.14 3.82 5.99
CA ASP A 113 0.40 2.75 5.15
C ASP A 113 1.74 2.22 5.68
N ILE A 114 1.95 0.90 5.56
CA ILE A 114 3.17 0.21 6.00
C ILE A 114 3.92 -0.44 4.83
N HIS A 115 3.20 -0.98 3.84
CA HIS A 115 3.75 -1.54 2.60
C HIS A 115 4.95 -2.48 2.80
N GLY A 116 4.80 -3.49 3.65
CA GLY A 116 5.85 -4.49 3.87
C GLY A 116 7.13 -3.97 4.51
N GLN A 117 7.16 -2.74 5.04
CA GLN A 117 8.33 -2.18 5.75
C GLN A 117 8.40 -2.65 7.21
N PHE A 118 8.64 -3.96 7.41
CA PHE A 118 8.62 -4.61 8.73
C PHE A 118 9.55 -3.96 9.76
N TYR A 119 10.77 -3.58 9.35
CA TYR A 119 11.78 -3.03 10.26
C TYR A 119 11.44 -1.61 10.73
N ASP A 120 10.85 -0.80 9.85
CA ASP A 120 10.31 0.51 10.22
C ASP A 120 9.13 0.37 11.17
N MET A 121 8.23 -0.59 10.89
CA MET A 121 7.10 -0.91 11.76
C MET A 121 7.55 -1.29 13.17
N LEU A 122 8.49 -2.23 13.29
CA LEU A 122 9.03 -2.61 14.60
C LEU A 122 9.63 -1.40 15.33
N ASN A 123 10.35 -0.54 14.62
CA ASN A 123 10.97 0.64 15.22
C ASN A 123 9.94 1.64 15.76
N PHE A 124 8.94 2.05 14.96
CA PHE A 124 7.96 3.01 15.49
C PHE A 124 7.09 2.38 16.58
N MET A 125 6.76 1.08 16.50
CA MET A 125 5.98 0.42 17.54
C MET A 125 6.74 0.36 18.87
N ASP A 126 8.04 0.09 18.85
CA ASP A 126 8.89 0.09 20.04
C ASP A 126 8.97 1.48 20.70
N LEU A 127 8.92 2.55 19.90
CA LEU A 127 9.00 3.93 20.37
C LEU A 127 7.66 4.47 20.90
N LEU A 128 6.55 3.97 20.37
CA LEU A 128 5.19 4.43 20.72
C LEU A 128 4.63 3.75 21.97
N GLY A 129 5.23 2.64 22.39
CA GLY A 129 4.87 1.89 23.59
C GLY A 129 4.03 0.65 23.31
N SER A 130 3.85 -0.16 24.35
CA SER A 130 3.19 -1.46 24.24
C SER A 130 1.70 -1.32 23.88
N PRO A 131 1.15 -2.23 23.05
CA PRO A 131 -0.29 -2.39 22.88
C PRO A 131 -1.06 -2.78 24.14
N GLU A 132 -0.38 -3.16 25.22
CA GLU A 132 -1.00 -3.32 26.56
C GLU A 132 -1.55 -1.99 27.07
N ASP A 133 -0.79 -0.90 26.86
CA ASP A 133 -1.10 0.43 27.38
C ASP A 133 -1.72 1.37 26.33
N ASN A 134 -1.51 1.07 25.05
CA ASN A 134 -1.87 1.96 23.95
C ASN A 134 -2.81 1.28 22.95
N LYS A 135 -3.79 2.04 22.47
CA LYS A 135 -4.69 1.62 21.38
C LYS A 135 -4.07 2.07 20.06
N PHE A 136 -3.92 1.14 19.12
CA PHE A 136 -3.47 1.40 17.76
C PHE A 136 -4.61 1.18 16.78
N VAL A 137 -4.71 2.08 15.81
CA VAL A 137 -5.62 1.97 14.66
C VAL A 137 -4.77 2.07 13.40
N PHE A 138 -4.61 0.93 12.73
CA PHE A 138 -3.93 0.85 11.45
C PHE A 138 -4.94 1.04 10.32
N LEU A 139 -4.62 1.91 9.37
CA LEU A 139 -5.57 2.37 8.36
C LEU A 139 -5.63 1.47 7.11
N GLY A 140 -4.67 0.55 6.92
CA GLY A 140 -4.62 -0.34 5.76
C GLY A 140 -3.23 -0.40 5.14
N ASP A 141 -3.12 -1.05 3.98
CA ASP A 141 -1.93 -1.15 3.16
C ASP A 141 -0.72 -1.69 3.93
N TYR A 142 -0.90 -2.92 4.43
CA TYR A 142 0.11 -3.70 5.14
C TYR A 142 1.11 -4.35 4.20
N VAL A 143 0.64 -4.68 2.99
CA VAL A 143 1.34 -5.53 2.02
C VAL A 143 1.76 -4.76 0.77
N ASP A 144 2.51 -5.48 -0.08
CA ASP A 144 3.10 -5.03 -1.33
C ASP A 144 4.19 -3.97 -1.16
N ARG A 145 4.91 -3.73 -2.27
CA ARG A 145 5.95 -2.71 -2.45
C ARG A 145 7.24 -3.02 -1.69
N GLY A 146 7.18 -3.16 -0.37
CA GLY A 146 8.27 -3.67 0.44
C GLY A 146 8.34 -5.19 0.46
N ASP A 147 9.52 -5.72 0.80
CA ASP A 147 9.83 -7.15 0.69
C ASP A 147 9.47 -7.98 1.94
N PHE A 148 8.88 -7.37 2.98
CA PHE A 148 8.58 -8.03 4.26
C PHE A 148 7.09 -7.95 4.65
N SER A 149 6.19 -8.06 3.67
CA SER A 149 4.75 -8.00 3.88
C SER A 149 4.24 -9.15 4.73
N THR A 150 4.74 -10.38 4.53
CA THR A 150 4.33 -11.54 5.33
C THR A 150 4.70 -11.36 6.80
N GLU A 151 5.88 -10.82 7.09
CA GLU A 151 6.34 -10.50 8.45
C GLU A 151 5.45 -9.42 9.10
N VAL A 152 5.12 -8.35 8.37
CA VAL A 152 4.20 -7.30 8.82
C VAL A 152 2.85 -7.92 9.22
N VAL A 153 2.22 -8.66 8.31
CA VAL A 153 0.86 -9.17 8.54
C VAL A 153 0.85 -10.24 9.63
N PHE A 154 1.82 -11.16 9.67
CA PHE A 154 1.90 -12.16 10.75
C PHE A 154 2.06 -11.50 12.12
N TYR A 155 2.91 -10.48 12.23
CA TYR A 155 3.12 -9.81 13.50
C TYR A 155 1.87 -9.02 13.92
N LEU A 156 1.24 -8.29 13.01
CA LEU A 156 0.00 -7.56 13.29
C LEU A 156 -1.16 -8.50 13.65
N PHE A 157 -1.29 -9.66 13.00
CA PHE A 157 -2.30 -10.66 13.35
C PHE A 157 -2.06 -11.27 14.74
N ALA A 158 -0.80 -11.55 15.08
CA ALA A 158 -0.46 -12.01 16.42
C ALA A 158 -0.79 -10.94 17.48
N LEU A 159 -0.49 -9.68 17.19
CA LEU A 159 -0.86 -8.55 18.05
C LEU A 159 -2.38 -8.42 18.19
N LYS A 160 -3.14 -8.57 17.09
CA LYS A 160 -4.62 -8.56 17.10
C LYS A 160 -5.19 -9.66 17.98
N ILE A 161 -4.66 -10.87 17.90
CA ILE A 161 -5.09 -12.02 18.71
C ILE A 161 -4.76 -11.79 20.19
N CYS A 162 -3.60 -11.21 20.49
CA CYS A 162 -3.19 -10.91 21.85
C CYS A 162 -4.01 -9.77 22.47
N TYR A 163 -4.28 -8.71 21.68
CA TYR A 163 -4.88 -7.44 22.12
C TYR A 163 -6.04 -6.99 21.22
N PRO A 164 -7.15 -7.77 21.12
CA PRO A 164 -8.23 -7.49 20.17
C PRO A 164 -8.95 -6.15 20.39
N ASN A 165 -8.93 -5.65 21.63
CA ASN A 165 -9.53 -4.36 21.99
C ASN A 165 -8.60 -3.17 21.71
N ASN A 166 -7.28 -3.39 21.70
CA ASN A 166 -6.30 -2.31 21.58
C ASN A 166 -5.68 -2.25 20.18
N ILE A 167 -5.70 -3.34 19.41
CA ILE A 167 -5.22 -3.37 18.02
C ILE A 167 -6.42 -3.39 17.08
N LYS A 168 -6.62 -2.29 16.37
CA LYS A 168 -7.63 -2.14 15.31
C LYS A 168 -6.92 -2.08 13.97
N MET A 169 -7.39 -2.89 13.02
CA MET A 169 -6.84 -2.99 11.67
C MET A 169 -7.97 -2.77 10.69
N LEU A 170 -7.79 -1.81 9.80
CA LEU A 170 -8.72 -1.53 8.71
C LEU A 170 -8.21 -2.15 7.41
N ARG A 171 -9.07 -2.23 6.41
CA ARG A 171 -8.72 -2.67 5.06
C ARG A 171 -8.19 -1.49 4.25
N GLY A 172 -7.02 -1.66 3.65
CA GLY A 172 -6.52 -0.78 2.58
C GLY A 172 -6.86 -1.31 1.20
N ASN A 173 -6.45 -0.59 0.16
CA ASN A 173 -6.67 -1.03 -1.21
C ASN A 173 -5.75 -2.20 -1.61
N HIS A 174 -4.58 -2.32 -0.98
CA HIS A 174 -3.64 -3.41 -1.20
C HIS A 174 -4.08 -4.75 -0.60
N GLU A 175 -4.99 -4.75 0.38
CA GLU A 175 -5.63 -5.95 0.92
C GLU A 175 -6.73 -6.49 -0.02
N SER A 176 -6.36 -6.66 -1.28
CA SER A 176 -7.17 -7.15 -2.39
C SER A 176 -6.36 -8.10 -3.27
N ARG A 177 -7.01 -9.11 -3.85
CA ARG A 177 -6.37 -10.08 -4.77
C ARG A 177 -5.79 -9.36 -5.97
N LEU A 178 -6.51 -8.39 -6.52
CA LEU A 178 -6.10 -7.67 -7.71
C LEU A 178 -4.78 -6.90 -7.51
N MET A 179 -4.64 -6.21 -6.38
CA MET A 179 -3.39 -5.52 -6.02
C MET A 179 -2.27 -6.51 -5.75
N CYS A 180 -2.50 -7.50 -4.89
CA CYS A 180 -1.47 -8.47 -4.49
C CYS A 180 -0.94 -9.29 -5.68
N GLU A 181 -1.79 -9.59 -6.68
CA GLU A 181 -1.38 -10.25 -7.94
C GLU A 181 -0.58 -9.32 -8.85
N TYR A 182 -1.00 -8.07 -8.95
CA TYR A 182 -0.32 -7.10 -9.81
C TYR A 182 1.01 -6.62 -9.21
N MET A 183 1.12 -6.57 -7.89
CA MET A 183 2.28 -6.08 -7.15
C MET A 183 3.23 -7.23 -6.78
N THR A 184 3.60 -7.36 -5.50
CA THR A 184 4.68 -8.24 -5.05
C THR A 184 4.22 -9.28 -4.03
N PHE A 185 3.07 -9.11 -3.37
CA PHE A 185 2.68 -9.96 -2.24
C PHE A 185 2.41 -11.41 -2.63
N LEU A 186 1.78 -11.67 -3.79
CA LEU A 186 1.62 -13.04 -4.28
C LEU A 186 2.99 -13.72 -4.47
N LEU A 187 3.95 -13.00 -5.04
CA LEU A 187 5.29 -13.52 -5.31
C LEU A 187 6.07 -13.74 -4.01
N GLU A 188 5.95 -12.81 -3.05
CA GLU A 188 6.51 -12.94 -1.71
C GLU A 188 6.00 -14.22 -1.03
N CYS A 189 4.69 -14.42 -1.02
CA CYS A 189 4.08 -15.62 -0.43
C CYS A 189 4.55 -16.90 -1.11
N HIS A 190 4.68 -16.90 -2.44
CA HIS A 190 5.19 -18.05 -3.19
C HIS A 190 6.66 -18.34 -2.87
N SER A 191 7.51 -17.32 -2.75
CA SER A 191 8.94 -17.46 -2.47
C SER A 191 9.23 -17.86 -1.02
N LYS A 192 8.53 -17.24 -0.06
CA LYS A 192 8.74 -17.49 1.37
C LYS A 192 7.99 -18.73 1.87
N TYR A 193 6.80 -18.99 1.33
CA TYR A 193 5.89 -20.03 1.79
C TYR A 193 5.34 -20.87 0.62
N ASN A 194 4.06 -20.70 0.28
CA ASN A 194 3.38 -21.31 -0.85
C ASN A 194 2.06 -20.56 -1.11
N ILE A 195 1.42 -20.90 -2.22
CA ILE A 195 0.19 -20.26 -2.70
C ILE A 195 -0.99 -20.47 -1.74
N LYS A 196 -1.07 -21.60 -1.03
CA LYS A 196 -2.16 -21.81 -0.08
C LYS A 196 -2.10 -20.81 1.08
N ILE A 197 -0.90 -20.39 1.48
CA ILE A 197 -0.76 -19.32 2.48
C ILE A 197 -1.26 -17.97 1.94
N TYR A 198 -0.98 -17.68 0.67
CA TYR A 198 -1.54 -16.50 -0.01
C TYR A 198 -3.07 -16.54 -0.01
N ASP A 199 -3.68 -17.67 -0.39
CA ASP A 199 -5.14 -17.83 -0.41
C ASP A 199 -5.77 -17.58 0.96
N GLU A 200 -5.12 -18.01 2.04
CA GLU A 200 -5.57 -17.76 3.41
C GLU A 200 -5.45 -16.27 3.78
N PHE A 201 -4.38 -15.58 3.37
CA PHE A 201 -4.24 -14.14 3.60
C PHE A 201 -5.35 -13.34 2.91
N VAL A 202 -5.55 -13.54 1.60
CA VAL A 202 -6.57 -12.77 0.86
C VAL A 202 -7.99 -13.09 1.32
N SER A 203 -8.24 -14.33 1.76
CA SER A 203 -9.53 -14.69 2.40
C SER A 203 -9.71 -14.00 3.76
N CYS A 204 -8.62 -13.82 4.53
CA CYS A 204 -8.65 -13.05 5.77
C CYS A 204 -8.85 -11.55 5.51
N PHE A 205 -8.26 -11.01 4.44
CA PHE A 205 -8.39 -9.60 4.06
C PHE A 205 -9.84 -9.19 3.77
N ASP A 206 -10.66 -10.09 3.21
CA ASP A 206 -12.10 -9.86 3.03
C ASP A 206 -12.84 -9.64 4.37
N CYS A 207 -12.27 -10.05 5.51
CA CYS A 207 -12.89 -9.87 6.81
C CYS A 207 -12.55 -8.51 7.46
N LEU A 208 -11.54 -7.79 6.96
CA LEU A 208 -11.03 -6.56 7.57
C LEU A 208 -12.09 -5.45 7.60
N PRO A 209 -12.33 -4.81 8.76
CA PRO A 209 -13.19 -3.63 8.89
C PRO A 209 -12.80 -2.47 7.96
N LEU A 210 -13.74 -1.56 7.68
CA LEU A 210 -13.55 -0.48 6.69
C LEU A 210 -13.17 0.86 7.32
N CYS A 211 -13.72 1.16 8.50
CA CYS A 211 -13.48 2.42 9.19
C CYS A 211 -13.33 2.21 10.70
N ALA A 212 -12.78 3.21 11.39
CA ALA A 212 -12.85 3.33 12.85
C ALA A 212 -13.38 4.71 13.24
N LEU A 213 -14.20 4.76 14.27
CA LEU A 213 -14.73 5.98 14.85
C LEU A 213 -14.04 6.22 16.20
N ILE A 214 -13.26 7.29 16.28
CA ILE A 214 -12.61 7.70 17.53
C ILE A 214 -13.57 8.59 18.31
N ASN A 215 -13.93 8.15 19.51
CA ASN A 215 -14.81 8.84 20.44
C ASN A 215 -14.02 9.52 21.57
N GLN A 216 -14.73 10.33 22.37
CA GLN A 216 -14.21 10.97 23.59
C GLN A 216 -13.01 11.92 23.38
N ASN A 217 -12.82 12.44 22.17
CA ASN A 217 -11.96 13.58 21.91
C ASN A 217 -12.73 14.89 22.16
N VAL A 218 -12.08 15.92 22.73
CA VAL A 218 -12.80 17.16 23.10
C VAL A 218 -13.29 17.96 21.91
N ASN A 219 -12.70 17.78 20.73
CA ASN A 219 -13.10 18.50 19.53
C ASN A 219 -14.31 17.85 18.85
N GLY A 220 -14.66 16.62 19.22
CA GLY A 220 -15.72 15.82 18.62
C GLY A 220 -15.19 14.48 18.08
N ARG A 221 -16.08 13.71 17.44
CA ARG A 221 -15.76 12.38 16.91
C ARG A 221 -14.91 12.47 15.64
N ILE A 222 -14.02 11.50 15.44
CA ILE A 222 -13.08 11.48 14.32
C ILE A 222 -13.26 10.18 13.55
N LEU A 223 -13.48 10.26 12.24
CA LEU A 223 -13.57 9.09 11.38
C LEU A 223 -12.21 8.75 10.80
N CYS A 224 -11.77 7.53 11.00
CA CYS A 224 -10.53 6.97 10.47
C CYS A 224 -10.83 5.97 9.35
N MET A 225 -10.14 6.07 8.23
CA MET A 225 -10.33 5.21 7.05
C MET A 225 -9.09 5.15 6.18
N HIS A 226 -9.04 4.27 5.18
CA HIS A 226 -7.92 4.20 4.25
C HIS A 226 -7.98 5.29 3.17
N GLY A 227 -8.97 5.14 2.28
CA GLY A 227 -9.33 6.02 1.18
C GLY A 227 -9.94 7.33 1.65
N GLY A 228 -11.23 7.48 1.40
CA GLY A 228 -11.99 8.65 1.77
C GLY A 228 -13.46 8.54 1.39
N LEU A 229 -14.06 9.65 0.99
CA LEU A 229 -15.50 9.75 0.81
C LEU A 229 -16.01 9.12 -0.50
N SER A 230 -17.24 8.62 -0.47
CA SER A 230 -17.97 8.11 -1.64
C SER A 230 -19.19 8.97 -1.94
N PRO A 231 -19.54 9.21 -3.22
CA PRO A 231 -20.82 9.82 -3.58
C PRO A 231 -22.04 8.98 -3.16
N SER A 232 -21.84 7.68 -2.90
CA SER A 232 -22.90 6.74 -2.50
C SER A 232 -23.04 6.59 -0.97
N VAL A 233 -22.21 7.29 -0.19
CA VAL A 233 -22.18 7.21 1.28
C VAL A 233 -22.43 8.60 1.84
N GLY A 234 -23.65 8.84 2.33
CA GLY A 234 -24.00 10.10 2.96
C GLY A 234 -23.86 10.06 4.48
N LEU A 235 -24.12 8.89 5.08
CA LEU A 235 -24.15 8.68 6.51
C LEU A 235 -23.27 7.50 6.96
N LEU A 236 -22.87 7.47 8.23
CA LEU A 236 -22.13 6.36 8.83
C LEU A 236 -22.91 5.03 8.73
N GLU A 237 -24.24 5.09 8.79
CA GLU A 237 -25.12 3.92 8.63
C GLU A 237 -25.00 3.31 7.23
N ASP A 238 -24.62 4.07 6.21
CA ASP A 238 -24.42 3.54 4.85
C ASP A 238 -23.17 2.67 4.78
N ILE A 239 -22.10 3.07 5.48
CA ILE A 239 -20.88 2.26 5.63
C ILE A 239 -21.20 0.95 6.35
N MET A 240 -22.04 1.00 7.39
CA MET A 240 -22.45 -0.17 8.15
C MET A 240 -23.23 -1.22 7.33
N LYS A 241 -23.87 -0.82 6.23
CA LYS A 241 -24.64 -1.72 5.34
C LYS A 241 -23.78 -2.39 4.26
N ILE A 242 -22.54 -1.97 4.06
CA ILE A 242 -21.66 -2.51 3.02
C ILE A 242 -21.35 -3.99 3.33
N ASN A 243 -21.55 -4.87 2.35
CA ASN A 243 -21.00 -6.22 2.45
C ASN A 243 -19.50 -6.18 2.14
N ARG A 244 -18.67 -6.18 3.18
CA ARG A 244 -17.22 -6.12 3.04
C ARG A 244 -16.55 -7.47 2.75
N PHE A 245 -17.26 -8.59 2.95
CA PHE A 245 -16.75 -9.97 2.82
C PHE A 245 -16.64 -10.42 1.36
N THR A 246 -15.98 -9.59 0.56
CA THR A 246 -15.81 -9.77 -0.86
C THR A 246 -14.55 -9.03 -1.28
N GLU A 247 -13.99 -9.44 -2.41
CA GLU A 247 -12.98 -8.66 -3.09
C GLU A 247 -13.57 -7.28 -3.48
N PRO A 248 -12.83 -6.17 -3.27
CA PRO A 248 -13.34 -4.85 -3.63
C PRO A 248 -13.74 -4.79 -5.11
N PRO A 249 -14.97 -4.34 -5.43
CA PRO A 249 -15.39 -4.16 -6.81
C PRO A 249 -14.60 -3.04 -7.48
N SER A 250 -14.67 -2.95 -8.81
CA SER A 250 -14.04 -1.86 -9.56
C SER A 250 -14.70 -0.50 -9.35
N GLU A 251 -15.92 -0.45 -8.82
CA GLU A 251 -16.70 0.76 -8.55
C GLU A 251 -17.66 0.55 -7.36
N GLY A 252 -18.20 1.65 -6.81
CA GLY A 252 -19.17 1.64 -5.72
C GLY A 252 -18.55 1.91 -4.35
N SER A 253 -19.38 1.92 -3.31
CA SER A 253 -18.99 2.41 -1.98
C SER A 253 -17.80 1.67 -1.36
N LEU A 254 -17.71 0.35 -1.51
CA LEU A 254 -16.55 -0.40 -1.01
C LEU A 254 -15.25 0.00 -1.74
N CYS A 255 -15.30 0.20 -3.06
CA CYS A 255 -14.17 0.70 -3.82
C CYS A 255 -13.78 2.10 -3.33
N ASP A 256 -14.76 2.99 -3.21
CA ASP A 256 -14.52 4.40 -2.89
C ASP A 256 -13.91 4.64 -1.51
N LEU A 257 -14.35 3.88 -0.50
CA LEU A 257 -13.78 3.97 0.85
C LEU A 257 -12.30 3.57 0.89
N LEU A 258 -11.82 2.80 -0.09
CA LEU A 258 -10.45 2.33 -0.20
C LEU A 258 -9.60 3.17 -1.17
N TRP A 259 -10.19 3.75 -2.22
CA TRP A 259 -9.47 4.35 -3.35
C TRP A 259 -9.66 5.85 -3.56
N SER A 260 -10.62 6.49 -2.90
CA SER A 260 -10.87 7.92 -3.11
C SER A 260 -9.79 8.79 -2.46
N ASP A 261 -9.54 9.95 -3.08
CA ASP A 261 -8.52 10.90 -2.66
C ASP A 261 -9.12 12.31 -2.48
N PRO A 262 -8.57 13.15 -1.59
CA PRO A 262 -8.96 14.56 -1.54
C PRO A 262 -8.49 15.28 -2.81
N VAL A 263 -9.26 16.26 -3.30
CA VAL A 263 -8.77 17.18 -4.34
C VAL A 263 -7.53 17.93 -3.85
N SER A 264 -6.62 18.24 -4.78
CA SER A 264 -5.45 19.06 -4.48
C SER A 264 -5.84 20.49 -4.09
N GLU A 265 -4.92 21.21 -3.46
CA GLU A 265 -5.12 22.61 -3.12
C GLU A 265 -5.31 23.44 -4.39
N TRP A 266 -6.23 24.40 -4.35
CA TRP A 266 -6.46 25.28 -5.48
C TRP A 266 -5.24 26.18 -5.70
N ASP A 267 -4.65 26.07 -6.88
CA ASP A 267 -3.53 26.89 -7.34
C ASP A 267 -3.86 27.39 -8.76
N PRO A 268 -4.05 28.70 -8.97
CA PRO A 268 -4.39 29.25 -10.28
C PRO A 268 -3.30 29.03 -11.34
N ASP A 269 -2.05 28.80 -10.92
CA ASP A 269 -0.92 28.57 -11.80
C ASP A 269 -0.69 27.08 -12.10
N SER A 270 -1.37 26.18 -11.37
CA SER A 270 -1.31 24.74 -11.61
C SER A 270 -2.10 24.34 -12.86
N PRO A 271 -1.53 23.48 -13.73
CA PRO A 271 -2.25 22.91 -14.88
C PRO A 271 -3.55 22.20 -14.51
N GLU A 272 -3.66 21.67 -13.28
CA GLU A 272 -4.87 20.98 -12.80
C GLU A 272 -6.07 21.93 -12.67
N TRP A 273 -5.82 23.20 -12.32
CA TRP A 273 -6.85 24.19 -12.02
C TRP A 273 -6.93 25.31 -13.06
N PHE A 274 -6.25 25.16 -14.20
CA PHE A 274 -6.31 26.15 -15.27
C PHE A 274 -7.75 26.41 -15.73
N GLY A 275 -8.18 27.67 -15.65
CA GLY A 275 -9.55 28.09 -15.99
C GLY A 275 -10.62 27.74 -14.94
N VAL A 276 -10.24 27.19 -13.79
CA VAL A 276 -11.15 26.90 -12.67
C VAL A 276 -10.98 27.98 -11.60
N SER A 277 -12.04 28.74 -11.32
CA SER A 277 -12.00 29.73 -10.25
C SER A 277 -11.97 29.07 -8.86
N ARG A 278 -11.45 29.78 -7.85
CA ARG A 278 -11.47 29.32 -6.46
C ARG A 278 -12.89 28.96 -5.99
N LYS A 279 -13.90 29.72 -6.41
CA LYS A 279 -15.30 29.45 -6.07
C LYS A 279 -15.78 28.12 -6.67
N GLU A 280 -15.43 27.83 -7.92
CA GLU A 280 -15.76 26.54 -8.54
C GLU A 280 -15.04 25.38 -7.86
N TRP A 281 -13.79 25.58 -7.41
CA TRP A 281 -13.06 24.60 -6.62
C TRP A 281 -13.73 24.30 -5.26
N GLU A 282 -14.20 25.33 -4.56
CA GLU A 282 -14.89 25.17 -3.27
C GLU A 282 -16.22 24.41 -3.39
N GLU A 283 -16.89 24.51 -4.54
CA GLU A 283 -18.14 23.83 -4.83
C GLU A 283 -17.99 22.37 -5.25
N ILE A 284 -16.75 21.88 -5.44
CA ILE A 284 -16.49 20.49 -5.82
C ILE A 284 -16.98 19.54 -4.72
N THR A 285 -17.87 18.63 -5.11
CA THR A 285 -18.25 17.47 -4.29
C THR A 285 -17.38 16.28 -4.65
N PHE A 286 -17.54 15.74 -5.86
CA PHE A 286 -16.78 14.60 -6.36
C PHE A 286 -16.39 14.81 -7.83
N LYS A 287 -15.19 14.35 -8.21
CA LYS A 287 -14.72 14.28 -9.60
C LYS A 287 -14.09 12.91 -9.86
N PRO A 288 -14.13 12.35 -11.08
CA PRO A 288 -13.46 11.08 -11.35
C PRO A 288 -11.96 11.13 -10.99
N ASN A 289 -11.46 10.12 -10.28
CA ASN A 289 -10.05 10.05 -9.91
C ASN A 289 -9.24 9.45 -11.06
N LYS A 290 -8.67 10.33 -11.89
CA LYS A 290 -7.87 9.94 -13.06
C LYS A 290 -6.56 9.27 -12.68
N GLN A 291 -5.97 9.64 -11.53
CA GLN A 291 -4.71 9.08 -11.04
C GLN A 291 -4.90 7.61 -10.66
N ARG A 292 -5.95 7.31 -9.87
CA ARG A 292 -6.25 5.93 -9.44
C ARG A 292 -6.94 5.09 -10.52
N LYS A 293 -7.46 5.72 -11.59
CA LYS A 293 -8.26 5.08 -12.67
C LYS A 293 -9.52 4.37 -12.18
N THR A 294 -9.93 4.66 -10.95
CA THR A 294 -11.15 4.20 -10.30
C THR A 294 -11.54 5.22 -9.21
N SER A 295 -12.77 5.15 -8.71
CA SER A 295 -13.26 6.03 -7.66
C SER A 295 -13.19 7.53 -8.00
N TYR A 296 -13.13 8.38 -6.98
CA TYR A 296 -13.35 9.81 -7.05
C TYR A 296 -12.32 10.61 -6.24
N PHE A 297 -12.01 11.80 -6.73
CA PHE A 297 -11.53 12.89 -5.90
C PHE A 297 -12.70 13.52 -5.15
N TYR A 298 -12.62 13.70 -3.84
CA TYR A 298 -13.62 14.40 -3.03
C TYR A 298 -13.16 15.81 -2.66
N GLY A 299 -14.07 16.78 -2.80
CA GLY A 299 -13.79 18.20 -2.58
C GLY A 299 -14.35 18.75 -1.26
N LYS A 300 -14.06 20.04 -1.02
CA LYS A 300 -14.47 20.79 0.18
C LYS A 300 -15.94 20.61 0.51
N LYS A 301 -16.81 20.72 -0.50
CA LYS A 301 -18.27 20.64 -0.31
C LYS A 301 -18.73 19.25 0.14
N ALA A 302 -18.10 18.19 -0.37
CA ALA A 302 -18.39 16.82 0.07
C ALA A 302 -17.95 16.59 1.52
N VAL A 303 -16.73 17.03 1.87
CA VAL A 303 -16.19 16.94 3.24
C VAL A 303 -17.11 17.66 4.24
N ASN A 304 -17.45 18.93 3.97
CA ASN A 304 -18.29 19.73 4.85
C ASN A 304 -19.66 19.11 5.06
N ARG A 305 -20.30 18.64 3.97
CA ARG A 305 -21.61 17.98 4.04
C ARG A 305 -21.55 16.71 4.87
N PHE A 306 -20.54 15.86 4.65
CA PHE A 306 -20.42 14.58 5.32
C PHE A 306 -20.12 14.76 6.82
N LEU A 307 -19.18 15.64 7.17
CA LEU A 307 -18.84 15.93 8.57
C LEU A 307 -20.06 16.47 9.34
N ALA A 308 -20.79 17.43 8.74
CA ALA A 308 -21.97 18.02 9.36
C ALA A 308 -23.12 17.01 9.51
N ALA A 309 -23.38 16.18 8.49
CA ALA A 309 -24.46 15.20 8.53
C ALA A 309 -24.26 14.10 9.57
N ASN A 310 -23.00 13.81 9.92
CA ASN A 310 -22.63 12.72 10.81
C ASN A 310 -22.12 13.18 12.19
N ASP A 311 -22.19 14.47 12.49
CA ASP A 311 -21.64 15.05 13.74
C ASP A 311 -20.19 14.56 13.99
N LEU A 312 -19.35 14.79 12.98
CA LEU A 312 -17.93 14.46 12.99
C LEU A 312 -17.11 15.74 12.95
N PHE A 313 -16.01 15.74 13.69
CA PHE A 313 -15.06 16.84 13.69
C PHE A 313 -14.10 16.77 12.50
N CYS A 314 -13.60 15.58 12.18
CA CYS A 314 -12.45 15.36 11.30
C CYS A 314 -12.45 13.95 10.69
N ILE A 315 -11.85 13.83 9.51
CA ILE A 315 -11.48 12.58 8.85
C ILE A 315 -9.95 12.43 8.90
N VAL A 316 -9.46 11.27 9.33
CA VAL A 316 -8.04 10.90 9.26
C VAL A 316 -7.90 9.72 8.32
N ARG A 317 -7.06 9.87 7.30
CA ARG A 317 -6.93 8.89 6.22
C ARG A 317 -5.46 8.60 5.85
N ALA A 318 -5.21 7.63 4.96
CA ALA A 318 -3.87 7.19 4.58
C ALA A 318 -3.62 7.22 3.04
N HIS A 319 -3.18 6.13 2.39
CA HIS A 319 -3.16 5.85 0.93
C HIS A 319 -2.29 6.75 0.01
N GLN A 320 -2.05 8.01 0.37
CA GLN A 320 -1.25 8.94 -0.41
C GLN A 320 0.04 9.22 0.32
N VAL A 321 1.16 8.82 -0.27
CA VAL A 321 2.50 9.15 0.21
C VAL A 321 2.65 10.67 0.40
N GLN A 322 3.28 11.06 1.51
CA GLN A 322 3.54 12.47 1.84
C GLN A 322 5.01 12.64 2.16
N ASP A 323 5.63 13.70 1.65
CA ASP A 323 7.06 13.97 1.85
C ASP A 323 7.42 14.04 3.34
N ASN A 324 6.59 14.73 4.14
CA ASN A 324 6.74 14.84 5.59
C ASN A 324 6.06 13.69 6.37
N GLY A 325 5.60 12.63 5.69
CA GLY A 325 4.85 11.52 6.28
C GLY A 325 3.41 11.86 6.66
N PHE A 326 3.00 13.12 6.57
CA PHE A 326 1.60 13.52 6.73
C PHE A 326 1.27 14.75 5.87
N LYS A 327 -0.03 14.97 5.67
CA LYS A 327 -0.57 16.19 5.07
C LYS A 327 -1.75 16.69 5.87
N ASP A 328 -1.62 17.94 6.31
CA ASP A 328 -2.71 18.72 6.87
C ASP A 328 -3.45 19.39 5.70
N HIS A 329 -4.70 18.97 5.42
CA HIS A 329 -5.51 19.54 4.34
C HIS A 329 -6.22 20.85 4.75
N LYS A 330 -5.47 21.77 5.38
CA LYS A 330 -5.97 23.03 5.92
C LYS A 330 -6.72 23.88 4.90
N TYR A 331 -6.34 23.76 3.64
CA TYR A 331 -6.92 24.48 2.52
C TYR A 331 -8.42 24.22 2.32
N PHE A 332 -8.98 23.11 2.83
CA PHE A 332 -10.43 22.91 2.84
C PHE A 332 -11.15 23.96 3.69
N ASN A 333 -10.59 24.31 4.85
CA ASN A 333 -11.20 25.30 5.73
C ASN A 333 -10.14 26.06 6.56
N PRO A 334 -9.52 27.09 5.96
CA PRO A 334 -8.43 27.85 6.61
C PRO A 334 -8.84 28.53 7.92
N SER A 335 -10.15 28.82 8.08
CA SER A 335 -10.69 29.52 9.26
C SER A 335 -10.82 28.64 10.51
N ARG A 336 -10.80 27.30 10.37
CA ARG A 336 -10.85 26.39 11.53
C ARG A 336 -9.50 26.33 12.22
N HIS A 337 -9.46 26.00 13.51
CA HIS A 337 -8.19 25.83 14.23
C HIS A 337 -7.48 24.52 13.85
N LEU A 338 -8.22 23.42 13.65
CA LEU A 338 -7.73 22.14 13.13
C LEU A 338 -8.44 21.79 11.83
N SER A 339 -7.79 20.95 11.04
CA SER A 339 -8.26 20.60 9.70
C SER A 339 -9.31 19.52 9.70
N GLU A 340 -10.12 19.56 8.65
CA GLU A 340 -11.23 18.64 8.42
C GLU A 340 -10.75 17.28 7.92
N VAL A 341 -9.60 17.25 7.24
CA VAL A 341 -8.98 16.04 6.71
C VAL A 341 -7.48 16.05 7.02
N PHE A 342 -6.96 14.91 7.47
CA PHE A 342 -5.52 14.63 7.57
C PHE A 342 -5.19 13.37 6.76
N THR A 343 -4.06 13.40 6.06
CA THR A 343 -3.44 12.20 5.49
C THR A 343 -2.23 11.81 6.33
N ILE A 344 -2.13 10.55 6.76
CA ILE A 344 -1.02 9.98 7.52
C ILE A 344 -0.40 8.84 6.71
N PHE A 345 0.92 8.82 6.60
CA PHE A 345 1.67 7.82 5.84
C PHE A 345 2.85 7.31 6.68
N SER A 346 2.88 6.02 6.99
CA SER A 346 3.78 5.45 7.99
C SER A 346 4.95 4.64 7.40
N ALA A 347 5.16 4.70 6.08
CA ALA A 347 6.27 4.08 5.36
C ALA A 347 7.35 5.13 4.99
N PRO A 348 8.37 5.34 5.83
CA PRO A 348 9.47 6.27 5.51
C PRO A 348 10.36 5.73 4.39
N ASN A 349 10.96 6.61 3.58
CA ASN A 349 11.76 6.23 2.41
C ASN A 349 11.08 5.15 1.56
N TYR A 350 9.81 5.38 1.25
CA TYR A 350 8.96 4.44 0.53
C TYR A 350 9.64 3.93 -0.74
N CYS A 351 9.50 2.63 -1.01
CA CYS A 351 10.15 1.93 -2.12
C CYS A 351 11.68 2.16 -2.21
N ASP A 352 12.35 2.43 -1.09
CA ASP A 352 13.78 2.76 -0.97
C ASP A 352 14.28 4.00 -1.74
N TYR A 353 13.39 4.71 -2.41
CA TYR A 353 13.74 5.77 -3.36
C TYR A 353 13.07 7.12 -3.06
N TYR A 354 11.87 7.14 -2.45
CA TYR A 354 11.11 8.39 -2.24
C TYR A 354 11.77 9.37 -1.26
N LYS A 355 12.60 8.87 -0.32
CA LYS A 355 13.26 9.66 0.73
C LYS A 355 12.32 10.49 1.63
N ASN A 356 11.01 10.21 1.60
CA ASN A 356 10.03 10.82 2.48
C ASN A 356 10.22 10.40 3.96
N TYR A 357 9.69 11.18 4.87
CA TYR A 357 9.48 10.79 6.26
C TYR A 357 8.25 9.88 6.40
N GLY A 358 8.22 9.09 7.47
CA GLY A 358 7.01 8.41 7.95
C GLY A 358 6.40 9.21 9.10
N ALA A 359 5.10 9.11 9.31
CA ALA A 359 4.43 9.72 10.45
C ALA A 359 3.37 8.80 11.08
N VAL A 360 3.08 9.03 12.35
CA VAL A 360 1.91 8.51 13.08
C VAL A 360 1.20 9.66 13.77
N MET A 361 -0.11 9.52 14.02
CA MET A 361 -0.91 10.53 14.69
C MET A 361 -1.47 10.01 16.01
N LYS A 362 -1.08 10.62 17.12
CA LYS A 362 -1.66 10.36 18.43
C LYS A 362 -2.85 11.29 18.64
N ILE A 363 -4.04 10.70 18.67
CA ILE A 363 -5.29 11.36 19.04
C ILE A 363 -5.46 11.18 20.54
N THR A 364 -5.27 12.26 21.30
CA THR A 364 -5.49 12.28 22.75
C THR A 364 -6.81 12.97 23.10
N THR A 365 -7.07 13.23 24.38
CA THR A 365 -8.19 14.09 24.80
C THR A 365 -7.94 15.55 24.38
N ARG A 366 -6.70 16.05 24.39
CA ARG A 366 -6.19 17.34 23.83
C ARG A 366 -4.65 17.25 23.71
N PRO A 367 -3.90 17.76 22.70
CA PRO A 367 -4.16 18.03 21.27
C PRO A 367 -3.90 16.78 20.37
N PHE A 368 -4.03 16.94 19.05
CA PHE A 368 -3.44 15.99 18.09
C PHE A 368 -1.92 16.14 18.11
N ASP A 369 -1.21 15.03 18.19
CA ASP A 369 0.25 14.99 18.19
C ASP A 369 0.72 14.10 17.04
N ILE A 370 1.31 14.71 16.02
CA ILE A 370 1.87 13.99 14.87
C ILE A 370 3.36 13.79 15.12
N LYS A 371 3.79 12.54 15.10
CA LYS A 371 5.19 12.18 15.26
C LYS A 371 5.74 11.67 13.94
N THR A 372 6.78 12.33 13.44
CA THR A 372 7.50 11.91 12.25
C THR A 372 8.74 11.08 12.62
N PHE A 373 9.17 10.23 11.69
CA PHE A 373 10.33 9.37 11.85
C PHE A 373 10.98 9.08 10.49
N VAL A 374 12.27 8.72 10.55
CA VAL A 374 13.06 8.32 9.39
C VAL A 374 13.16 6.80 9.30
N TRP A 375 13.48 6.32 8.10
CA TRP A 375 13.61 4.91 7.77
C TRP A 375 14.72 4.21 8.54
N LYS A 376 14.62 2.88 8.60
CA LYS A 376 15.59 1.96 9.17
C LYS A 376 16.11 1.02 8.11
N GLN A 377 17.39 0.70 8.24
CA GLN A 377 18.01 -0.29 7.39
C GLN A 377 17.34 -1.65 7.58
N HIS A 378 17.03 -2.29 6.46
CA HIS A 378 16.53 -3.66 6.40
C HIS A 378 17.46 -4.53 5.55
N PRO A 379 17.34 -5.87 5.64
CA PRO A 379 18.05 -6.78 4.75
C PRO A 379 17.70 -6.52 3.29
N VAL A 380 18.68 -6.73 2.41
CA VAL A 380 18.51 -6.60 0.96
C VAL A 380 17.87 -7.88 0.42
N VAL A 381 16.77 -7.72 -0.30
CA VAL A 381 16.12 -8.79 -1.06
C VAL A 381 16.32 -8.50 -2.54
N LEU A 382 16.64 -9.52 -3.32
CA LEU A 382 16.76 -9.36 -4.77
C LEU A 382 15.38 -9.23 -5.40
N GLU A 383 15.32 -8.49 -6.50
CA GLU A 383 14.11 -8.28 -7.30
C GLU A 383 13.41 -9.61 -7.60
N ASP A 384 12.07 -9.59 -7.56
CA ASP A 384 11.22 -10.78 -7.74
C ASP A 384 11.54 -11.94 -6.76
N PHE A 385 12.17 -11.64 -5.62
CA PHE A 385 12.59 -12.62 -4.59
C PHE A 385 13.49 -13.73 -5.15
N GLN A 386 14.31 -13.42 -6.15
CA GLN A 386 15.24 -14.36 -6.78
C GLN A 386 16.39 -14.75 -5.85
N ASP A 387 16.91 -15.96 -6.02
CA ASP A 387 18.19 -16.36 -5.43
C ASP A 387 19.38 -15.80 -6.24
N GLY A 388 20.56 -15.74 -5.61
CA GLY A 388 21.75 -15.15 -6.24
C GLY A 388 22.21 -15.87 -7.51
N MET A 389 21.94 -17.17 -7.66
CA MET A 389 22.28 -17.90 -8.89
C MET A 389 21.32 -17.51 -10.00
N SER A 390 20.01 -17.57 -9.75
CA SER A 390 18.99 -17.16 -10.72
C SER A 390 19.20 -15.71 -11.20
N TYR A 391 19.53 -14.81 -10.27
CA TYR A 391 19.78 -13.40 -10.60
C TYR A 391 21.05 -13.21 -11.45
N SER A 392 22.15 -13.88 -11.12
CA SER A 392 23.44 -13.70 -11.81
C SER A 392 23.56 -14.49 -13.11
N LEU A 393 22.74 -15.53 -13.31
CA LEU A 393 22.83 -16.41 -14.47
C LEU A 393 22.64 -15.66 -15.79
N ASP A 394 21.66 -14.75 -15.86
CA ASP A 394 21.41 -13.97 -17.08
C ASP A 394 22.62 -13.10 -17.45
N TYR A 395 23.23 -12.42 -16.46
CA TYR A 395 24.43 -11.61 -16.66
C TYR A 395 25.65 -12.45 -17.05
N LEU A 396 25.82 -13.62 -16.42
CA LEU A 396 26.90 -14.55 -16.74
C LEU A 396 26.77 -15.03 -18.19
N MET A 397 25.56 -15.41 -18.61
CA MET A 397 25.29 -15.86 -19.97
C MET A 397 25.52 -14.75 -20.99
N GLU A 398 25.10 -13.52 -20.71
CA GLU A 398 25.38 -12.36 -21.56
C GLU A 398 26.88 -12.12 -21.71
N GLY A 399 27.63 -12.10 -20.59
CA GLY A 399 29.08 -11.92 -20.61
C GLY A 399 29.82 -13.00 -21.40
N ILE A 400 29.42 -14.28 -21.25
CA ILE A 400 29.99 -15.39 -22.03
C ILE A 400 29.70 -15.19 -23.52
N ILE A 401 28.47 -14.81 -23.89
CA ILE A 401 28.11 -14.57 -25.30
C ILE A 401 28.94 -13.43 -25.88
N THR A 402 29.11 -12.32 -25.16
CA THR A 402 29.93 -11.18 -25.61
C THR A 402 31.39 -11.59 -25.84
N ILE A 403 31.99 -12.31 -24.89
CA ILE A 403 33.38 -12.80 -25.03
C ILE A 403 33.51 -13.71 -26.25
N LEU A 404 32.57 -14.64 -26.46
CA LEU A 404 32.59 -15.54 -27.61
C LEU A 404 32.46 -14.77 -28.94
N GLN A 405 31.66 -13.71 -28.99
CA GLN A 405 31.52 -12.85 -30.18
C GLN A 405 32.82 -12.10 -30.49
N GLU A 406 33.44 -11.48 -29.49
CA GLU A 406 34.72 -10.77 -29.68
C GLU A 406 35.82 -11.71 -30.16
N LEU A 407 35.86 -12.94 -29.63
CA LEU A 407 36.79 -13.98 -30.09
C LEU A 407 36.52 -14.38 -31.55
N ILE A 408 35.26 -14.55 -31.95
CA ILE A 408 34.91 -14.89 -33.34
C ILE A 408 35.31 -13.76 -34.30
N VAL A 409 35.03 -12.50 -33.94
CA VAL A 409 35.43 -11.34 -34.74
C VAL A 409 36.95 -11.26 -34.83
N GLY A 410 37.66 -11.37 -33.70
CA GLY A 410 39.13 -11.35 -33.69
C GLY A 410 39.76 -12.46 -34.53
N ILE A 411 39.19 -13.67 -34.56
CA ILE A 411 39.68 -14.79 -35.39
C ILE A 411 39.38 -14.56 -36.89
N LYS A 412 38.27 -13.89 -37.22
CA LYS A 412 37.93 -13.53 -38.62
C LYS A 412 38.79 -12.39 -39.14
N ASP A 413 39.14 -11.42 -38.31
CA ASP A 413 40.04 -10.32 -38.70
C ASP A 413 41.47 -10.83 -38.98
N ASP A 414 41.91 -11.87 -38.26
CA ASP A 414 43.24 -12.48 -38.44
C ASP A 414 43.32 -13.46 -39.63
N LYS A 415 42.16 -13.92 -40.11
CA LYS A 415 42.02 -14.77 -41.30
C LYS A 415 41.19 -14.03 -42.34
N ASN A 416 41.82 -13.27 -43.25
CA ASN A 416 41.19 -12.72 -44.46
C ASN A 416 40.49 -13.82 -45.30
N ILE A 417 39.33 -14.30 -44.86
CA ILE A 417 38.50 -15.31 -45.48
C ILE A 417 37.26 -14.55 -45.94
N GLY A 418 37.16 -14.38 -47.25
CA GLY A 418 36.08 -13.68 -47.90
C GLY A 418 34.71 -14.27 -47.58
N ASP A 419 33.75 -13.35 -47.46
CA ASP A 419 32.31 -13.43 -47.64
C ASP A 419 31.66 -14.83 -47.65
N GLU A 420 31.00 -15.19 -46.53
CA GLU A 420 29.79 -16.02 -46.56
C GLU A 420 28.72 -15.51 -45.57
N PRO A 421 27.41 -15.67 -45.89
CA PRO A 421 26.29 -14.95 -45.26
C PRO A 421 25.80 -15.54 -43.92
N GLU A 422 26.62 -16.32 -43.20
CA GLU A 422 26.26 -16.85 -41.88
C GLU A 422 26.29 -15.80 -40.74
N SER A 423 26.85 -14.61 -40.99
CA SER A 423 26.95 -13.53 -39.98
C SER A 423 25.57 -12.98 -39.57
N ASP A 424 24.60 -12.94 -40.49
CA ASP A 424 23.29 -12.34 -40.23
C ASP A 424 22.42 -13.20 -39.30
N LEU A 425 22.53 -14.53 -39.38
CA LEU A 425 21.69 -15.44 -38.60
C LEU A 425 22.11 -15.50 -37.12
N LEU A 426 23.42 -15.38 -36.86
CA LEU A 426 23.99 -15.25 -35.52
C LEU A 426 23.78 -13.86 -34.94
N ALA A 427 23.90 -12.79 -35.74
CA ALA A 427 23.58 -11.43 -35.32
C ALA A 427 22.08 -11.27 -35.00
N GLU A 428 21.19 -11.90 -35.77
CA GLU A 428 19.75 -11.88 -35.52
C GLU A 428 19.35 -12.72 -34.30
N LYS A 429 19.95 -13.90 -34.10
CA LYS A 429 19.80 -14.68 -32.85
C LYS A 429 20.35 -13.92 -31.64
N SER A 430 21.43 -13.17 -31.81
CA SER A 430 22.02 -12.31 -30.77
C SER A 430 21.09 -11.13 -30.44
N LYS A 431 20.52 -10.44 -31.43
CA LYS A 431 19.49 -9.41 -31.21
C LYS A 431 18.27 -9.97 -30.46
N LYS A 432 17.87 -11.23 -30.71
CA LYS A 432 16.79 -11.90 -29.95
C LYS A 432 17.19 -12.26 -28.51
N LEU A 433 18.47 -12.56 -28.25
CA LEU A 433 19.01 -12.74 -26.89
C LEU A 433 19.11 -11.41 -26.13
N PHE A 434 19.59 -10.34 -26.78
CA PHE A 434 19.57 -8.97 -26.23
C PHE A 434 18.15 -8.46 -26.01
N ALA A 435 17.18 -8.80 -26.86
CA ALA A 435 15.77 -8.48 -26.63
C ALA A 435 15.19 -9.19 -25.39
N LYS A 436 15.76 -10.33 -24.96
CA LYS A 436 15.47 -10.94 -23.65
C LYS A 436 16.19 -10.23 -22.48
N SER A 437 17.36 -9.65 -22.74
CA SER A 437 18.08 -8.72 -21.81
C SER A 437 17.42 -7.32 -21.73
N SER A 438 16.34 -7.05 -22.48
CA SER A 438 15.64 -5.75 -22.49
C SER A 438 15.21 -5.24 -21.11
N LYS A 439 14.82 -6.13 -20.18
CA LYS A 439 14.50 -5.74 -18.78
C LYS A 439 15.67 -5.09 -18.06
N LEU A 440 16.88 -5.57 -18.35
CA LEU A 440 18.14 -5.15 -17.73
C LEU A 440 18.59 -3.79 -18.28
N GLN A 441 18.41 -3.60 -19.58
CA GLN A 441 18.58 -2.31 -20.25
C GLN A 441 17.54 -1.29 -19.77
N GLU A 442 16.26 -1.65 -19.72
CA GLU A 442 15.19 -0.80 -19.19
C GLU A 442 15.45 -0.41 -17.73
N ARG A 443 16.00 -1.34 -16.92
CA ARG A 443 16.41 -1.09 -15.54
C ARG A 443 17.55 -0.07 -15.44
N ARG A 444 18.58 -0.21 -16.29
CA ARG A 444 19.70 0.74 -16.35
C ARG A 444 19.22 2.12 -16.81
N GLU A 445 18.33 2.17 -17.80
CA GLU A 445 17.73 3.40 -18.32
C GLU A 445 16.86 4.09 -17.26
N LYS A 446 16.06 3.35 -16.47
CA LYS A 446 15.30 3.92 -15.34
C LYS A 446 16.19 4.49 -14.24
N LEU A 447 17.24 3.76 -13.85
CA LEU A 447 18.23 4.22 -12.86
C LEU A 447 19.00 5.46 -13.33
N LEU A 448 19.32 5.52 -14.64
CA LEU A 448 19.96 6.68 -15.25
C LEU A 448 18.99 7.85 -15.37
N ALA A 449 17.72 7.63 -15.74
CA ALA A 449 16.70 8.69 -15.83
C ALA A 449 16.40 9.32 -14.47
N VAL A 450 16.37 8.51 -13.41
CA VAL A 450 16.30 8.96 -12.01
C VAL A 450 17.45 9.90 -11.63
N ASN A 451 18.66 9.56 -12.07
CA ASN A 451 19.88 10.30 -11.76
C ASN A 451 20.24 11.38 -12.79
N ASP A 452 19.45 11.49 -13.87
CA ASP A 452 19.66 12.49 -14.91
C ASP A 452 19.34 13.88 -14.35
N LYS A 453 20.39 14.70 -14.22
CA LYS A 453 20.30 16.05 -13.66
C LYS A 453 19.67 17.04 -14.63
N ASP A 454 19.53 16.71 -15.91
CA ASP A 454 19.11 17.64 -16.95
C ASP A 454 17.64 17.50 -17.37
N TYR A 455 17.02 16.32 -17.24
CA TYR A 455 15.63 16.08 -17.67
C TYR A 455 14.56 16.72 -16.75
N HIS A 456 14.89 16.96 -15.47
CA HIS A 456 13.96 17.48 -14.45
C HIS A 456 14.60 18.51 -13.49
N LYS A 457 15.37 19.48 -14.01
CA LYS A 457 16.17 20.45 -13.22
C LYS A 457 15.44 21.19 -12.07
N ASN A 458 14.10 21.23 -12.07
CA ASN A 458 13.30 21.96 -11.10
C ASN A 458 12.47 21.08 -10.14
N MET A 459 12.61 19.75 -10.17
CA MET A 459 11.85 18.84 -9.31
C MET A 459 12.68 18.28 -8.17
N SER A 460 12.07 18.21 -6.98
CA SER A 460 12.59 17.48 -5.84
C SER A 460 12.74 15.98 -6.13
N LEU A 461 13.51 15.26 -5.31
CA LEU A 461 13.60 13.79 -5.41
C LEU A 461 12.24 13.12 -5.17
N PHE A 462 11.46 13.66 -4.22
CA PHE A 462 10.13 13.19 -3.89
C PHE A 462 9.16 13.30 -5.08
N GLU A 463 9.08 14.47 -5.72
CA GLU A 463 8.20 14.67 -6.87
C GLU A 463 8.58 13.76 -8.05
N ARG A 464 9.88 13.55 -8.28
CA ARG A 464 10.36 12.59 -9.28
C ARG A 464 9.92 11.15 -8.97
N ALA A 465 9.99 10.75 -7.70
CA ALA A 465 9.54 9.43 -7.27
C ALA A 465 8.03 9.26 -7.49
N CYS A 466 7.21 10.23 -7.09
CA CYS A 466 5.76 10.21 -7.36
C CYS A 466 5.44 10.05 -8.85
N MET A 467 6.15 10.77 -9.73
CA MET A 467 5.93 10.68 -11.18
C MET A 467 6.30 9.30 -11.75
N LEU A 468 7.44 8.73 -11.32
CA LEU A 468 7.89 7.43 -11.81
C LEU A 468 6.98 6.27 -11.38
N ASP A 469 6.29 6.45 -10.27
CA ASP A 469 5.51 5.40 -9.62
C ASP A 469 3.99 5.53 -9.86
N GLU A 470 3.56 6.55 -10.59
CA GLU A 470 2.14 6.87 -10.85
C GLU A 470 1.33 5.66 -11.35
N VAL A 471 1.95 4.80 -12.17
CA VAL A 471 1.28 3.59 -12.69
C VAL A 471 1.00 2.58 -11.59
N ASN A 472 1.93 2.40 -10.65
CA ASN A 472 1.78 1.46 -9.54
C ASN A 472 0.78 1.97 -8.49
N GLU A 473 0.54 3.27 -8.47
CA GLU A 473 -0.48 3.90 -7.63
C GLU A 473 -1.91 3.78 -8.21
N SER A 474 -2.07 3.24 -9.43
CA SER A 474 -3.37 3.06 -10.08
C SER A 474 -3.98 1.68 -9.83
N CYS A 475 -5.32 1.59 -9.81
CA CYS A 475 -6.02 0.32 -9.70
C CYS A 475 -5.75 -0.54 -10.95
N PRO A 476 -5.15 -1.74 -10.79
CA PRO A 476 -4.70 -2.54 -11.92
C PRO A 476 -5.89 -3.18 -12.64
N THR A 477 -5.79 -3.29 -13.96
CA THR A 477 -6.78 -4.04 -14.74
C THR A 477 -6.33 -5.50 -14.93
N PRO A 478 -7.27 -6.45 -15.16
CA PRO A 478 -6.91 -7.82 -15.51
C PRO A 478 -5.96 -7.94 -16.72
N GLU A 479 -6.05 -7.01 -17.68
CA GLU A 479 -5.14 -6.95 -18.82
C GLU A 479 -3.72 -6.55 -18.41
N MET A 480 -3.56 -5.61 -17.45
CA MET A 480 -2.26 -5.24 -16.89
C MET A 480 -1.59 -6.43 -16.22
N ILE A 481 -2.35 -7.17 -15.41
CA ILE A 481 -1.90 -8.40 -14.75
C ILE A 481 -1.47 -9.44 -15.79
N THR A 482 -2.31 -9.69 -16.79
CA THR A 482 -2.02 -10.64 -17.87
C THR A 482 -0.72 -10.28 -18.59
N ARG A 483 -0.52 -9.00 -18.93
CA ARG A 483 0.72 -8.52 -19.58
C ARG A 483 1.95 -8.68 -18.69
N LYS A 484 1.85 -8.37 -17.38
CA LYS A 484 2.96 -8.55 -16.43
C LYS A 484 3.44 -10.01 -16.42
N PHE A 485 2.51 -10.96 -16.43
CA PHE A 485 2.83 -12.39 -16.41
C PHE A 485 3.18 -12.99 -17.78
N GLN A 486 2.95 -12.29 -18.90
CA GLN A 486 3.38 -12.75 -20.22
C GLN A 486 4.91 -12.89 -20.33
N HIS A 487 5.67 -12.05 -19.63
CA HIS A 487 7.13 -12.01 -19.71
C HIS A 487 7.86 -12.55 -18.47
N HIS A 488 7.15 -13.16 -17.51
CA HIS A 488 7.77 -13.70 -16.31
C HIS A 488 8.28 -15.13 -16.55
N PRO A 489 9.60 -15.40 -16.46
CA PRO A 489 10.12 -16.75 -16.47
C PRO A 489 9.85 -17.37 -15.10
N GLY A 490 8.78 -18.15 -14.93
CA GLY A 490 8.44 -18.69 -13.61
C GLY A 490 7.09 -19.41 -13.50
N ALA A 491 6.93 -20.15 -12.40
CA ALA A 491 5.90 -21.16 -12.13
C ALA A 491 4.43 -20.70 -12.23
N LEU A 492 4.15 -19.40 -12.26
CA LEU A 492 2.79 -18.86 -12.44
C LEU A 492 2.16 -19.24 -13.80
N ARG A 493 2.97 -19.57 -14.82
CA ARG A 493 2.48 -20.16 -16.09
C ARG A 493 2.08 -21.64 -15.99
N LYS A 494 2.49 -22.38 -14.95
CA LYS A 494 2.25 -23.84 -14.83
C LYS A 494 0.94 -24.14 -14.09
N GLY A 495 -0.18 -23.64 -14.61
CA GLY A 495 -1.51 -24.14 -14.25
C GLY A 495 -2.20 -23.49 -13.04
N MET A 496 -1.75 -22.33 -12.60
CA MET A 496 -2.53 -21.51 -11.65
C MET A 496 -3.48 -20.59 -12.43
N SER A 497 -4.78 -20.75 -12.25
CA SER A 497 -5.75 -19.76 -12.69
C SER A 497 -5.63 -18.51 -11.83
N SER A 498 -5.35 -17.34 -12.41
CA SER A 498 -5.32 -16.05 -11.68
C SER A 498 -6.62 -15.90 -10.89
N PRO A 499 -6.57 -15.70 -9.56
CA PRO A 499 -7.74 -15.40 -8.75
C PRO A 499 -8.55 -14.21 -9.28
N ALA A 500 -7.89 -13.16 -9.80
CA ALA A 500 -8.56 -12.06 -10.49
C ALA A 500 -9.30 -12.49 -11.77
N LEU A 501 -8.73 -13.43 -12.57
CA LEU A 501 -9.42 -14.01 -13.73
C LEU A 501 -10.58 -14.95 -13.33
N LEU A 502 -10.44 -15.71 -12.23
CA LEU A 502 -11.50 -16.54 -11.67
C LEU A 502 -12.68 -15.69 -11.18
N GLN A 503 -12.41 -14.50 -10.63
CA GLN A 503 -13.44 -13.56 -10.19
C GLN A 503 -14.23 -12.99 -11.38
N LYS A 504 -13.57 -12.65 -12.50
CA LYS A 504 -14.29 -12.23 -13.73
C LYS A 504 -15.24 -13.32 -14.22
N GLN A 505 -14.80 -14.57 -14.20
CA GLN A 505 -15.65 -15.71 -14.56
C GLN A 505 -16.81 -15.90 -13.56
N GLN A 506 -16.62 -15.62 -12.28
CA GLN A 506 -17.68 -15.65 -11.26
C GLN A 506 -18.69 -14.49 -11.39
N GLN A 507 -18.24 -13.29 -11.76
CA GLN A 507 -19.12 -12.14 -12.02
C GLN A 507 -19.93 -12.32 -13.31
N GLU A 508 -19.34 -12.91 -14.35
CA GLU A 508 -20.04 -13.25 -15.61
C GLU A 508 -21.08 -14.37 -15.42
N THR A 509 -20.98 -15.18 -14.35
CA THR A 509 -21.92 -16.26 -14.04
C THR A 509 -23.00 -15.86 -13.01
N GLN A 510 -22.95 -14.65 -12.44
CA GLN A 510 -24.06 -14.13 -11.63
C GLN A 510 -25.19 -13.58 -12.53
N PRO A 511 -26.46 -13.99 -12.31
CA PRO A 511 -27.58 -13.47 -13.09
C PRO A 511 -27.72 -11.97 -12.82
N ARG A 512 -27.70 -11.14 -13.88
CA ARG A 512 -27.95 -9.70 -13.76
C ARG A 512 -29.30 -9.45 -13.07
N PRO A 513 -29.41 -8.46 -12.17
CA PRO A 513 -30.69 -8.10 -11.61
C PRO A 513 -31.64 -7.69 -12.74
N LEU A 514 -32.84 -8.28 -12.75
CA LEU A 514 -33.91 -7.90 -13.66
C LEU A 514 -34.31 -6.45 -13.35
N SER A 515 -33.81 -5.49 -14.12
CA SER A 515 -34.31 -4.12 -14.11
C SER A 515 -35.76 -4.11 -14.63
N GLY A 516 -36.70 -3.70 -13.79
CA GLY A 516 -38.13 -3.66 -14.10
C GLY A 516 -38.54 -2.54 -15.06
N GLY A 517 -38.97 -2.94 -16.27
CA GLY A 517 -40.06 -2.42 -17.12
C GLY A 517 -40.04 -0.97 -17.65
N PRO A 518 -40.96 -0.57 -18.58
CA PRO A 518 -41.84 -1.39 -19.43
C PRO A 518 -41.74 -1.05 -20.95
N GLY A 519 -42.17 -1.98 -21.81
CA GLY A 519 -42.76 -1.64 -23.12
C GLY A 519 -41.91 -1.79 -24.39
N GLY A 520 -42.24 -2.81 -25.19
CA GLY A 520 -42.42 -2.65 -26.64
C GLY A 520 -41.25 -2.94 -27.58
N GLN A 521 -41.17 -4.18 -28.08
CA GLN A 521 -41.41 -4.57 -29.49
C GLN A 521 -40.60 -5.83 -29.84
N LEU A 522 -41.34 -6.93 -30.01
CA LEU A 522 -40.86 -8.18 -30.57
C LEU A 522 -40.44 -7.97 -32.04
N LYS A 523 -39.18 -8.28 -32.37
CA LYS A 523 -38.75 -8.59 -33.74
C LYS A 523 -38.48 -10.09 -33.85
N PRO A 524 -38.90 -10.75 -34.94
CA PRO A 524 -38.82 -12.21 -35.05
C PRO A 524 -37.39 -12.66 -35.37
N THR A 525 -36.93 -13.66 -34.63
CA THR A 525 -35.69 -14.40 -34.87
C THR A 525 -35.82 -15.31 -36.09
N LYS A 526 -34.90 -15.19 -37.05
CA LYS A 526 -34.69 -16.19 -38.09
C LYS A 526 -33.89 -17.36 -37.51
N GLU A 527 -34.50 -18.54 -37.51
CA GLU A 527 -33.84 -19.82 -37.34
C GLU A 527 -32.77 -20.04 -38.43
N LYS A 528 -31.59 -20.49 -38.03
CA LYS A 528 -30.76 -21.42 -38.81
C LYS A 528 -30.13 -22.41 -37.84
N GLY A 529 -30.30 -23.69 -38.17
CA GLY A 529 -30.13 -24.82 -37.28
C GLY A 529 -28.68 -25.22 -37.01
N GLY A 530 -28.53 -26.17 -36.10
CA GLY A 530 -27.24 -26.76 -35.75
C GLY A 530 -27.33 -27.75 -34.59
N LEU A 531 -27.74 -28.98 -34.91
CA LEU A 531 -27.61 -30.25 -34.20
C LEU A 531 -27.76 -30.31 -32.66
N ILE A 532 -28.89 -30.92 -32.27
CA ILE A 532 -29.11 -31.56 -30.98
C ILE A 532 -28.41 -32.94 -31.00
N PHE A 533 -27.49 -33.19 -30.07
CA PHE A 533 -27.16 -34.56 -29.65
C PHE A 533 -27.83 -34.82 -28.30
N LEU A 534 -28.79 -35.74 -28.29
CA LEU A 534 -29.50 -36.23 -27.10
C LEU A 534 -29.16 -37.70 -26.87
N LYS A 535 -28.87 -38.02 -25.59
CA LYS A 535 -28.95 -39.32 -24.88
C LYS A 535 -27.87 -40.36 -25.23
N LYS A 536 -27.36 -41.15 -24.28
CA LYS A 536 -27.96 -41.87 -23.11
C LYS A 536 -26.84 -42.07 -22.06
N SER A 537 -27.05 -42.36 -20.78
CA SER A 537 -28.17 -42.60 -19.86
C SER A 537 -27.55 -42.60 -18.46
#